data_AF-A0A383A230-F1
#
_entry.id   AF-A0A383A230-F1
#
_cell.length_a   1.000
_cell.length_b   1.000
_cell.length_c   1.000
_cell.angle_alpha   90.00
_cell.angle_beta   90.00
_cell.angle_gamma   90.00
#
_symmetry.space_group_name_H-M   'P 1'
#
loop_
_entity.id
_entity.type
_entity.pdbx_description
1 polymer ?
#
loop_
_entity_poly.entity_id
_entity_poly.type
_entity_poly.pdbx_seq_one_letter_code
_entity_poly.pdbx_strand_id
1 'polypeptide(L)'
;MNHLDELENQSIFILREAYKSFKNLAMLWSIGKDSTVLVWLARKAFFGHCPIPLVHIDTTYKIPEMIKYRDDYAKKWDLNLVVGKNQKALDDGMNHEKGRLVCCEALKTMGLHAIMEQEGYTGLMLGIRRDEEGTRAKERYFSPRDKNFEWNFKDQPPELWDQFKTSFASD
;
A
#
# COMPACT_ATOMS: atom_id res chain seq x y z
N MET A 1 -15.34 0.87 25.26
CA MET A 1 -14.34 0.77 24.19
C MET A 1 -13.66 -0.58 24.37
N ASN A 2 -13.72 -1.44 23.37
CA ASN A 2 -13.02 -2.73 23.35
C ASN A 2 -11.69 -2.59 22.59
N HIS A 3 -10.90 -3.67 22.55
CA HIS A 3 -9.61 -3.69 21.86
C HIS A 3 -9.68 -3.33 20.37
N LEU A 4 -10.73 -3.75 19.66
CA LEU A 4 -10.89 -3.43 18.24
C LEU A 4 -11.26 -1.95 18.03
N ASP A 5 -12.03 -1.36 18.94
CA ASP A 5 -12.33 0.07 18.90
C ASP A 5 -11.06 0.91 19.05
N GLU A 6 -10.12 0.48 19.91
CA GLU A 6 -8.82 1.13 20.09
C GLU A 6 -7.97 1.05 18.81
N LEU A 7 -7.85 -0.13 18.22
CA LEU A 7 -7.10 -0.33 16.97
C LEU A 7 -7.71 0.43 15.79
N GLU A 8 -9.04 0.47 15.70
CA GLU A 8 -9.75 1.24 14.68
C GLU A 8 -9.47 2.73 14.83
N ASN A 9 -9.59 3.27 16.05
CA ASN A 9 -9.31 4.67 16.33
C ASN A 9 -7.86 5.05 16.02
N GLN A 10 -6.90 4.23 16.43
CA GLN A 10 -5.48 4.45 16.14
C GLN A 10 -5.22 4.43 14.63
N SER A 11 -5.80 3.47 13.91
CA SER A 11 -5.63 3.36 12.46
C SER A 11 -6.22 4.57 11.72
N ILE A 12 -7.42 5.02 12.11
CA ILE A 12 -8.06 6.22 11.56
C ILE A 12 -7.20 7.46 11.81
N PHE A 13 -6.63 7.59 13.02
CA PHE A 13 -5.74 8.69 13.35
C PHE A 13 -4.50 8.71 12.44
N ILE A 14 -3.81 7.58 12.30
CA ILE A 14 -2.63 7.46 11.43
C ILE A 14 -2.96 7.78 9.97
N LEU A 15 -4.10 7.27 9.45
CA LEU A 15 -4.56 7.55 8.09
C LEU A 15 -4.76 9.04 7.84
N ARG A 16 -5.36 9.75 8.82
CA ARG A 16 -5.59 11.21 8.74
C ARG A 16 -4.29 11.99 8.84
N GLU A 17 -3.38 11.60 9.71
CA GLU A 17 -2.06 12.23 9.82
C GLU A 17 -1.25 12.08 8.53
N ALA A 18 -1.28 10.91 7.91
CA ALA A 18 -0.66 10.68 6.61
C ALA A 18 -1.30 11.55 5.51
N TYR A 19 -2.63 11.53 5.40
CA TYR A 19 -3.35 12.34 4.41
C TYR A 19 -3.09 13.84 4.54
N LYS A 20 -2.97 14.35 5.78
CA LYS A 20 -2.62 15.74 6.05
C LYS A 20 -1.18 16.08 5.67
N SER A 21 -0.25 15.14 5.90
CA SER A 21 1.19 15.43 5.82
C SER A 21 1.79 15.22 4.44
N PHE A 22 1.19 14.36 3.60
CA PHE A 22 1.72 13.99 2.29
C PHE A 22 0.71 14.27 1.18
N LYS A 23 1.18 14.79 0.05
CA LYS A 23 0.31 15.23 -1.06
C LYS A 23 0.03 14.13 -2.09
N ASN A 24 1.05 13.37 -2.49
CA ASN A 24 0.95 12.37 -3.56
C ASN A 24 0.98 10.96 -2.97
N LEU A 25 -0.09 10.62 -2.24
CA LEU A 25 -0.25 9.30 -1.63
C LEU A 25 -1.02 8.36 -2.55
N ALA A 26 -0.65 7.09 -2.50
CA ALA A 26 -1.46 5.99 -2.99
C ALA A 26 -1.62 4.92 -1.89
N MET A 27 -2.70 4.16 -1.94
CA MET A 27 -2.93 3.02 -1.05
C MET A 27 -2.91 1.72 -1.85
N LEU A 28 -2.06 0.77 -1.46
CA LEU A 28 -2.02 -0.52 -2.15
C LEU A 28 -3.22 -1.37 -1.75
N TRP A 29 -4.03 -1.76 -2.73
CA TRP A 29 -5.14 -2.67 -2.56
C TRP A 29 -4.91 -3.94 -3.37
N SER A 30 -4.44 -5.00 -2.69
CA SER A 30 -4.11 -6.28 -3.30
C SER A 30 -5.30 -7.26 -3.34
N ILE A 31 -6.49 -6.80 -2.92
CA ILE A 31 -7.70 -7.62 -2.74
C ILE A 31 -7.50 -8.67 -1.63
N GLY A 32 -6.45 -8.53 -0.83
CA GLY A 32 -6.23 -9.34 0.37
C GLY A 32 -7.05 -8.82 1.55
N LYS A 33 -7.18 -9.66 2.59
CA LYS A 33 -7.89 -9.33 3.84
C LYS A 33 -7.37 -8.02 4.46
N ASP A 34 -6.06 -7.85 4.58
CA ASP A 34 -5.47 -6.72 5.31
C ASP A 34 -5.63 -5.42 4.51
N SER A 35 -5.35 -5.48 3.20
CA SER A 35 -5.55 -4.32 2.32
C SER A 35 -7.03 -3.91 2.20
N THR A 36 -7.96 -4.85 2.31
CA THR A 36 -9.41 -4.55 2.29
C THR A 36 -9.86 -3.93 3.61
N VAL A 37 -9.30 -4.37 4.75
CA VAL A 37 -9.48 -3.69 6.04
C VAL A 37 -8.92 -2.27 5.98
N LEU A 38 -7.76 -2.06 5.36
CA LEU A 38 -7.17 -0.72 5.21
C LEU A 38 -8.06 0.21 4.37
N VAL A 39 -8.62 -0.26 3.24
CA VAL A 39 -9.60 0.50 2.45
C VAL A 39 -10.85 0.81 3.27
N TRP A 40 -11.35 -0.14 4.05
CA TRP A 40 -12.50 0.08 4.94
C TRP A 40 -12.22 1.15 6.01
N LEU A 41 -11.03 1.10 6.63
CA LEU A 41 -10.60 2.08 7.62
C LEU A 41 -10.43 3.48 7.00
N ALA A 42 -9.90 3.57 5.78
CA ALA A 42 -9.86 4.84 5.04
C ALA A 42 -11.27 5.38 4.81
N ARG A 43 -12.21 4.53 4.39
CA ARG A 43 -13.61 4.93 4.25
C ARG A 43 -14.19 5.44 5.56
N LYS A 44 -13.93 4.78 6.69
CA LYS A 44 -14.35 5.30 8.00
C LYS A 44 -13.69 6.63 8.34
N ALA A 45 -12.38 6.77 8.09
CA ALA A 45 -11.62 7.98 8.36
C ALA A 45 -12.15 9.21 7.61
N PHE A 46 -12.73 9.00 6.42
CA PHE A 46 -13.26 10.05 5.55
C PHE A 46 -14.75 9.89 5.26
N PHE A 47 -15.52 9.47 6.27
CA PHE A 47 -17.00 9.52 6.27
C PHE A 47 -17.68 8.80 5.10
N GLY A 48 -17.13 7.65 4.70
CA GLY A 48 -17.64 6.79 3.63
C GLY A 48 -16.86 6.90 2.32
N HIS A 49 -16.05 7.94 2.16
CA HIS A 49 -15.23 8.22 0.98
C HIS A 49 -13.81 7.69 1.12
N CYS A 50 -13.11 7.47 0.00
CA CYS A 50 -11.67 7.18 0.00
C CYS A 50 -10.97 8.23 -0.89
N PRO A 51 -10.46 9.33 -0.31
CA PRO A 51 -9.83 10.41 -1.08
C PRO A 51 -8.44 10.06 -1.59
N ILE A 52 -7.90 8.91 -1.19
CA ILE A 52 -6.58 8.42 -1.57
C ILE A 52 -6.75 7.46 -2.75
N PRO A 53 -6.09 7.68 -3.89
CA PRO A 53 -6.06 6.73 -5.00
C PRO A 53 -5.62 5.34 -4.53
N LEU A 54 -6.35 4.31 -4.96
CA LEU A 54 -5.98 2.92 -4.74
C LEU A 54 -5.14 2.43 -5.90
N VAL A 55 -4.10 1.66 -5.60
CA VAL A 55 -3.26 1.01 -6.61
C VAL A 55 -3.34 -0.50 -6.45
N HIS A 56 -3.68 -1.18 -7.54
CA HIS A 56 -3.58 -2.63 -7.66
C HIS A 56 -2.57 -3.01 -8.73
N ILE A 57 -1.54 -3.77 -8.38
CA ILE A 57 -0.59 -4.33 -9.35
C ILE A 57 -1.12 -5.67 -9.85
N ASP A 58 -1.60 -5.68 -11.10
CA ASP A 58 -2.15 -6.85 -11.75
C ASP A 58 -1.05 -7.68 -12.40
N THR A 59 -0.84 -8.88 -11.85
CA THR A 59 0.14 -9.83 -12.37
C THR A 59 -0.44 -10.76 -13.43
N THR A 60 -1.69 -10.57 -13.90
CA THR A 60 -2.50 -11.47 -14.78
C THR A 60 -2.82 -12.86 -14.25
N TYR A 61 -2.08 -13.33 -13.25
CA TYR A 61 -2.23 -14.67 -12.66
C TYR A 61 -3.10 -14.66 -11.38
N LYS A 62 -3.92 -13.63 -11.19
CA LYS A 62 -4.87 -13.56 -10.05
C LYS A 62 -6.10 -14.41 -10.34
N ILE A 63 -6.70 -14.93 -9.28
CA ILE A 63 -7.97 -15.66 -9.37
C ILE A 63 -9.04 -14.71 -9.94
N PRO A 64 -9.76 -15.06 -11.02
CA PRO A 64 -10.71 -14.18 -11.69
C PRO A 64 -11.78 -13.60 -10.75
N GLU A 65 -12.24 -14.38 -9.78
CA GLU A 65 -13.23 -13.97 -8.78
C GLU A 65 -12.72 -12.83 -7.89
N MET A 66 -11.40 -12.78 -7.63
CA MET A 66 -10.80 -11.65 -6.91
C MET A 66 -10.88 -10.37 -7.73
N ILE A 67 -10.59 -10.46 -9.04
CA ILE A 67 -10.67 -9.33 -9.96
C ILE A 67 -12.11 -8.82 -10.09
N LYS A 68 -13.06 -9.74 -10.21
CA LYS A 68 -14.49 -9.41 -10.20
C LYS A 68 -14.89 -8.69 -8.90
N TYR A 69 -14.49 -9.22 -7.75
CA TYR A 69 -14.75 -8.60 -6.45
C TYR A 69 -14.16 -7.18 -6.38
N ARG A 70 -12.91 -6.99 -6.82
CA ARG A 70 -12.26 -5.69 -6.88
C ARG A 70 -13.08 -4.69 -7.70
N ASP A 71 -13.45 -5.06 -8.91
CA ASP A 71 -14.13 -4.18 -9.86
C ASP A 71 -15.56 -3.84 -9.39
N ASP A 72 -16.28 -4.81 -8.83
CA ASP A 72 -17.61 -4.61 -8.28
C ASP A 72 -17.57 -3.62 -7.09
N TYR A 73 -16.59 -3.76 -6.19
CA TYR A 73 -16.46 -2.90 -5.02
C TYR A 73 -15.85 -1.53 -5.33
N ALA A 74 -14.93 -1.44 -6.29
CA ALA A 74 -14.43 -0.16 -6.79
C ALA A 74 -15.57 0.70 -7.33
N LYS A 75 -16.48 0.12 -8.11
CA LYS A 75 -17.68 0.80 -8.61
C LYS A 75 -18.66 1.12 -7.48
N LYS A 76 -18.96 0.14 -6.62
CA LYS A 76 -19.94 0.29 -5.53
C LYS A 76 -19.56 1.39 -4.53
N TRP A 77 -18.27 1.59 -4.30
CA TRP A 77 -17.76 2.56 -3.33
C TRP A 77 -17.15 3.80 -3.98
N ASP A 78 -17.29 3.95 -5.31
CA ASP A 78 -16.74 5.07 -6.08
C ASP A 78 -15.25 5.31 -5.78
N LEU A 79 -14.46 4.22 -5.85
CA LEU A 79 -13.03 4.25 -5.57
C LEU A 79 -12.26 4.67 -6.82
N ASN A 80 -11.34 5.63 -6.66
CA ASN A 80 -10.33 5.89 -7.66
C ASN A 80 -9.30 4.74 -7.65
N LEU A 81 -9.47 3.76 -8.54
CA LEU A 81 -8.61 2.58 -8.64
C LEU A 81 -7.72 2.67 -9.88
N VAL A 82 -6.42 2.78 -9.66
CA VAL A 82 -5.37 2.67 -10.67
C VAL A 82 -4.87 1.23 -10.72
N VAL A 83 -4.92 0.63 -11.91
CA VAL A 83 -4.42 -0.74 -12.13
C VAL A 83 -3.09 -0.67 -12.88
N GLY A 84 -2.01 -1.00 -12.17
CA GLY A 84 -0.67 -1.07 -12.73
C GLY A 84 -0.34 -2.47 -13.24
N LYS A 85 0.42 -2.56 -14.34
CA LYS A 85 0.82 -3.84 -14.95
C LYS A 85 2.17 -3.69 -15.62
N ASN A 86 3.11 -4.60 -15.33
CA ASN A 86 4.36 -4.64 -16.07
C ASN A 86 4.15 -5.36 -17.42
N GLN A 87 3.57 -4.64 -18.38
CA GLN A 87 3.19 -5.20 -19.68
C GLN A 87 4.41 -5.72 -20.44
N LYS A 88 5.54 -4.99 -20.40
CA LYS A 88 6.80 -5.42 -21.02
C LYS A 88 7.24 -6.80 -20.53
N ALA A 89 7.29 -7.01 -19.20
CA ALA A 89 7.70 -8.30 -18.67
C ALA A 89 6.75 -9.43 -19.12
N LEU A 90 5.44 -9.17 -19.17
CA LEU A 90 4.46 -10.15 -19.64
C LEU A 90 4.64 -10.47 -21.13
N ASP A 91 4.89 -9.46 -21.96
CA ASP A 91 5.15 -9.63 -23.40
C ASP A 91 6.45 -10.41 -23.64
N ASP A 92 7.46 -10.22 -22.77
CA ASP A 92 8.71 -10.99 -22.75
C ASP A 92 8.54 -12.42 -22.18
N GLY A 93 7.31 -12.84 -21.90
CA GLY A 93 6.98 -14.19 -21.43
C GLY A 93 7.22 -14.43 -19.95
N MET A 94 7.27 -13.37 -19.13
CA MET A 94 7.35 -13.50 -17.68
C MET A 94 6.08 -14.12 -17.10
N ASN A 95 6.25 -15.15 -16.28
CA ASN A 95 5.16 -15.87 -15.64
C ASN A 95 5.63 -16.54 -14.34
N HIS A 96 4.69 -17.13 -13.60
CA HIS A 96 4.98 -17.77 -12.32
C HIS A 96 5.90 -19.00 -12.42
N GLU A 97 6.06 -19.59 -13.60
CA GLU A 97 6.92 -20.76 -13.85
C GLU A 97 8.40 -20.39 -13.93
N LYS A 98 8.73 -19.10 -14.15
CA LYS A 98 10.10 -18.57 -14.13
C LYS A 98 10.73 -18.51 -12.73
N GLY A 99 10.01 -18.95 -11.70
CA GLY A 99 10.43 -18.96 -10.31
C GLY A 99 9.86 -17.79 -9.51
N ARG A 100 9.52 -18.05 -8.24
CA ARG A 100 8.77 -17.12 -7.38
C ARG A 100 9.45 -15.76 -7.24
N LEU A 101 10.76 -15.72 -6.99
CA LEU A 101 11.50 -14.48 -6.76
C LEU A 101 11.53 -13.63 -8.03
N VAL A 102 12.00 -14.20 -9.14
CA VAL A 102 12.10 -13.52 -10.44
C VAL A 102 10.73 -13.00 -10.90
N CYS A 103 9.69 -13.84 -10.82
CA CYS A 103 8.34 -13.45 -11.18
C CYS A 103 7.79 -12.33 -10.28
N CYS A 104 8.00 -12.41 -8.96
CA CYS A 104 7.47 -11.40 -8.04
C CYS A 104 8.22 -10.07 -8.18
N GLU A 105 9.53 -10.11 -8.36
CA GLU A 105 10.32 -8.92 -8.65
C GLU A 105 9.83 -8.25 -9.94
N ALA A 106 9.71 -9.02 -11.02
CA ALA A 106 9.32 -8.46 -12.30
C ALA A 106 7.87 -7.97 -12.36
N LEU A 107 6.92 -8.78 -11.91
CA LEU A 107 5.49 -8.46 -12.06
C LEU A 107 4.92 -7.63 -10.91
N LYS A 108 5.55 -7.62 -9.73
CA LYS A 108 5.06 -6.84 -8.57
C LYS A 108 5.96 -5.66 -8.27
N THR A 109 7.24 -5.91 -7.97
CA THR A 109 8.17 -4.85 -7.54
C THR A 109 8.38 -3.85 -8.67
N MET A 110 8.90 -4.28 -9.83
CA MET A 110 9.12 -3.39 -10.97
C MET A 110 7.81 -2.78 -11.50
N GLY A 111 6.71 -3.54 -11.47
CA GLY A 111 5.39 -3.02 -11.84
C GLY A 111 4.91 -1.90 -10.92
N LEU A 112 5.17 -2.00 -9.61
CA LEU A 112 4.88 -0.95 -8.64
C LEU A 112 5.76 0.28 -8.87
N HIS A 113 7.06 0.11 -9.08
CA HIS A 113 7.96 1.24 -9.38
C HIS A 113 7.50 2.02 -10.61
N ALA A 114 7.17 1.31 -11.69
CA ALA A 114 6.69 1.94 -12.91
C ALA A 114 5.42 2.78 -12.68
N ILE A 115 4.46 2.26 -11.89
CA ILE A 115 3.23 3.01 -11.62
C ILE A 115 3.45 4.18 -10.66
N MET A 116 4.37 4.06 -9.70
CA MET A 116 4.72 5.16 -8.82
C MET A 116 5.39 6.31 -9.59
N GLU A 117 6.28 5.98 -10.52
CA GLU A 117 6.93 6.96 -11.38
C GLU A 117 5.92 7.62 -12.33
N GLN A 118 5.07 6.82 -12.99
CA GLN A 118 4.04 7.32 -13.91
C GLN A 118 3.06 8.29 -13.25
N GLU A 119 2.57 7.95 -12.05
CA GLU A 119 1.56 8.74 -11.34
C GLU A 119 2.17 9.77 -10.37
N GLY A 120 3.50 9.77 -10.21
CA GLY A 120 4.21 10.69 -9.31
C GLY A 120 3.92 10.47 -7.82
N TYR A 121 3.63 9.23 -7.41
CA TYR A 121 3.38 8.89 -6.01
C TYR A 121 4.65 8.95 -5.17
N THR A 122 4.61 9.75 -4.10
CA THR A 122 5.73 9.94 -3.16
C THR A 122 5.55 9.18 -1.85
N GLY A 123 4.39 8.54 -1.64
CA GLY A 123 4.14 7.73 -0.45
C GLY A 123 3.10 6.65 -0.70
N LEU A 124 3.30 5.50 -0.05
CA LEU A 124 2.42 4.35 -0.14
C LEU A 124 1.84 3.99 1.22
N MET A 125 0.53 3.75 1.26
CA MET A 125 -0.13 3.13 2.40
C MET A 125 -0.24 1.62 2.18
N LEU A 126 0.21 0.85 3.16
CA LEU A 126 0.34 -0.61 3.07
C LEU A 126 -0.34 -1.29 4.26
N GLY A 127 -1.06 -2.37 3.99
CA GLY A 127 -1.68 -3.21 5.02
C GLY A 127 -0.74 -4.27 5.59
N ILE A 128 0.55 -3.97 5.80
CA ILE A 128 1.50 -4.91 6.41
C ILE A 128 1.36 -4.90 7.92
N ARG A 129 1.56 -6.05 8.56
CA ARG A 129 1.51 -6.16 10.03
C ARG A 129 2.83 -6.66 10.59
N ARG A 130 3.19 -6.18 11.79
CA ARG A 130 4.47 -6.50 12.45
C ARG A 130 4.58 -7.97 12.87
N ASP A 131 3.45 -8.65 13.05
CA ASP A 131 3.37 -10.06 13.43
C ASP A 131 3.46 -11.03 12.24
N GLU A 132 3.46 -10.54 11.00
CA GLU A 132 3.44 -11.41 9.80
C GLU A 132 4.81 -11.98 9.42
N GLU A 133 5.90 -11.31 9.77
CA GLU A 133 7.27 -11.73 9.43
C GLU A 133 8.27 -11.08 10.40
N GLY A 134 9.31 -11.81 10.82
CA GLY A 134 10.19 -11.39 11.92
C GLY A 134 10.92 -10.06 11.66
N THR A 135 11.27 -9.77 10.42
CA THR A 135 11.94 -8.52 10.04
C THR A 135 11.05 -7.29 10.22
N ARG A 136 9.72 -7.46 10.20
CA ARG A 136 8.74 -6.38 10.36
C ARG A 136 8.54 -5.94 11.81
N ALA A 137 9.10 -6.66 12.77
CA ALA A 137 9.07 -6.23 14.18
C ALA A 137 9.73 -4.85 14.38
N LYS A 138 10.64 -4.45 13.48
CA LYS A 138 11.32 -3.15 13.50
C LYS A 138 10.66 -2.08 12.63
N GLU A 139 9.61 -2.41 11.89
CA GLU A 139 8.88 -1.43 11.09
C GLU A 139 8.17 -0.40 11.98
N ARG A 140 8.00 0.78 11.41
CA ARG A 140 7.31 1.94 11.98
C ARG A 140 6.06 2.25 11.16
N TYR A 141 5.13 3.01 11.70
CA TYR A 141 3.94 3.45 10.96
C TYR A 141 4.32 4.30 9.75
N PHE A 142 5.29 5.21 9.92
CA PHE A 142 5.92 5.95 8.82
C PHE A 142 7.32 5.42 8.55
N SER A 143 7.49 4.79 7.39
CA SER A 143 8.70 4.06 7.01
C SER A 143 9.36 4.77 5.82
N PRO A 144 10.33 5.67 6.06
CA PRO A 144 11.03 6.36 4.97
C PRO A 144 11.82 5.37 4.13
N ARG A 145 11.82 5.61 2.82
CA ARG A 145 12.62 4.90 1.82
C ARG A 145 13.55 5.91 1.17
N ASP A 146 14.76 5.48 0.83
CA ASP A 146 15.65 6.32 0.03
C ASP A 146 15.23 6.31 -1.46
N LYS A 147 15.96 7.08 -2.29
CA LYS A 147 15.75 7.12 -3.74
C LYS A 147 15.86 5.76 -4.45
N ASN A 148 16.55 4.79 -3.85
CA ASN A 148 16.69 3.44 -4.37
C ASN A 148 15.60 2.50 -3.81
N PHE A 149 14.64 3.04 -3.05
CA PHE A 149 13.60 2.31 -2.33
C PHE A 149 14.13 1.38 -1.23
N GLU A 150 15.37 1.59 -0.78
CA GLU A 150 15.96 0.79 0.28
C GLU A 150 15.44 1.22 1.66
N TRP A 151 15.47 0.26 2.58
CA TRP A 151 15.04 0.46 3.95
C TRP A 151 16.25 0.49 4.88
N ASN A 152 16.45 1.60 5.57
CA ASN A 152 17.51 1.71 6.57
C ASN A 152 16.96 1.43 7.98
N PHE A 153 17.07 0.17 8.42
CA PHE A 153 16.62 -0.25 9.76
C PHE A 153 17.30 0.48 10.93
N LYS A 154 18.48 1.10 10.71
CA LYS A 154 19.22 1.85 11.73
C LYS A 154 18.71 3.28 11.89
N ASP A 155 18.08 3.82 10.86
CA ASP A 155 17.60 5.21 10.80
C ASP A 155 16.08 5.25 10.73
N GLN A 156 15.44 4.60 11.70
CA GLN A 156 13.98 4.60 11.83
C GLN A 156 13.57 5.64 12.86
N PRO A 157 12.65 6.56 12.53
CA PRO A 157 12.27 7.60 13.45
C PRO A 157 11.61 7.03 14.72
N PRO A 158 11.85 7.64 15.89
CA PRO A 158 11.08 7.31 17.09
C PRO A 158 9.62 7.71 16.90
N GLU A 159 8.71 6.83 17.32
CA GLU A 159 7.27 7.06 17.35
C GLU A 159 6.86 7.08 18.82
N LEU A 160 6.71 8.27 19.38
CA LEU A 160 6.39 8.46 20.80
C LEU A 160 4.95 8.95 20.91
N TRP A 161 4.13 8.22 21.67
CA TRP A 161 2.68 8.45 21.76
C TRP A 161 2.05 8.44 20.35
N ASP A 162 1.27 9.48 20.06
CA ASP A 162 0.57 9.69 18.79
C ASP A 162 1.27 10.77 17.95
N GLN A 163 2.59 10.93 18.12
CA GLN A 163 3.41 11.85 17.34
C GLN A 163 4.32 11.08 16.38
N PHE A 164 4.27 11.50 15.11
CA PHE A 164 4.99 10.84 14.03
C PHE A 164 5.96 11.80 13.36
N LYS A 165 7.12 11.30 12.95
CA LYS A 165 7.97 12.02 12.01
C LYS A 165 7.32 11.96 10.63
N THR A 166 6.68 13.05 10.22
CA THR A 166 6.09 13.19 8.88
C THR A 166 6.85 14.16 7.98
N SER A 167 7.86 14.84 8.53
CA SER A 167 8.79 15.68 7.79
C SER A 167 10.05 14.88 7.45
N PHE A 168 10.23 14.61 6.16
CA PHE A 168 11.42 13.98 5.61
C PHE A 168 12.12 14.98 4.68
N ALA A 169 13.45 14.91 4.62
CA ALA A 169 14.19 15.75 3.68
C ALA A 169 13.78 15.38 2.25
N SER A 170 13.64 16.39 1.39
CA SER A 170 13.62 16.19 -0.05
C SER A 170 15.04 15.85 -0.47
N ASP A 171 15.28 14.59 -0.83
CA ASP A 171 16.52 14.15 -1.48
C ASP A 171 16.67 14.77 -2.88
#